data_AF-A0A2A6E6D4-F1
#
_entry.id   AF-A0A2A6E6D4-F1
#
_cell.length_a   1.000
_cell.length_b   1.000
_cell.length_c   1.000
_cell.angle_alpha   90.00
_cell.angle_beta   90.00
_cell.angle_gamma   90.00
#
_symmetry.space_group_name_H-M   'P 1'
#
loop_
_entity.id
_entity.type
_entity.pdbx_description
1 polymer ?
#
loop_
_entity_poly.entity_id
_entity_poly.type
_entity_poly.pdbx_seq_one_letter_code
_entity_poly.pdbx_strand_id
1 'polypeptide(L)'
;MLTSCLDGGSNSQSGTTVGVVRIDTKTMKHVLDNSTPIGPFYSPSFKNVKEGACIVAYFNLNYDAPENASNVVKTNGYYTVTVREKAELDQYTIMKFTDTGAPDTAKMLEKEVALVNPNYQILGYVKGYLFIGHALKQPTDQKDYWFLTYNADNMVKEEGGERIYDVFVRAKVKTPGTKSETDMMVANAYQIKDYLETAARDEQSKGNTRFYLRFNYVSSVKDSKLTWAKGEKVGPFDVKSLLDKQKS
;
A
#
# COMPACT_ATOMS: atom_id res chain seq x y z
N MET A 1 29.33 35.13 -11.81
CA MET A 1 28.30 35.91 -12.51
C MET A 1 27.05 35.05 -12.57
N LEU A 2 25.96 35.57 -12.01
CA LEU A 2 24.62 35.01 -12.13
C LEU A 2 24.11 35.32 -13.54
N THR A 3 23.85 34.29 -14.33
CA THR A 3 22.95 34.40 -15.48
C THR A 3 21.77 33.50 -15.18
N SER A 4 20.71 34.16 -14.72
CA SER A 4 19.37 33.63 -14.57
C SER A 4 18.83 33.18 -15.92
N CYS A 5 18.54 31.89 -16.05
CA CYS A 5 17.39 31.48 -16.84
C CYS A 5 16.19 31.53 -15.89
N LEU A 6 15.53 32.69 -15.84
CA LEU A 6 14.12 32.78 -15.48
C LEU A 6 13.37 31.90 -16.49
N ASP A 7 13.22 30.62 -16.19
CA ASP A 7 12.14 29.84 -16.76
C ASP A 7 10.99 29.89 -15.75
N GLY A 8 9.87 30.48 -16.16
CA GLY A 8 8.66 30.62 -15.36
C GLY A 8 7.97 29.28 -15.18
N GLY A 9 8.66 28.34 -14.54
CA GLY A 9 8.12 27.04 -14.19
C GLY A 9 6.99 27.21 -13.20
N SER A 10 5.78 26.81 -13.58
CA SER A 10 4.65 26.73 -12.65
C SER A 10 5.06 25.88 -11.44
N ASN A 11 4.92 26.42 -10.22
CA ASN A 11 5.21 25.69 -9.00
C ASN A 11 4.07 24.70 -8.73
N SER A 12 4.13 23.56 -9.42
CA SER A 12 3.07 22.54 -9.40
C SER A 12 3.65 21.14 -9.36
N GLN A 13 2.87 20.22 -8.82
CA GLN A 13 3.21 18.81 -8.72
C GLN A 13 2.01 17.97 -9.10
N SER A 14 2.23 16.93 -9.91
CA SER A 14 1.20 15.96 -10.27
C SER A 14 1.73 14.55 -10.14
N GLY A 15 0.83 13.61 -9.91
CA GLY A 15 1.20 12.20 -9.81
C GLY A 15 0.09 11.35 -9.22
N THR A 16 0.42 10.09 -8.98
CA THR A 16 -0.45 9.13 -8.31
C THR A 16 -0.04 9.00 -6.85
N THR A 17 -1.02 9.01 -5.95
CA THR A 17 -0.81 8.70 -4.54
C THR A 17 -1.83 7.68 -4.05
N VAL A 18 -1.52 7.08 -2.91
CA VAL A 18 -2.43 6.23 -2.15
C VAL A 18 -2.61 6.80 -0.75
N GLY A 19 -3.73 6.52 -0.12
CA GLY A 19 -3.98 7.01 1.22
C GLY A 19 -5.26 6.50 1.87
N VAL A 20 -5.49 6.96 3.09
CA VAL A 20 -6.67 6.66 3.89
C VAL A 20 -7.47 7.93 4.10
N VAL A 21 -8.77 7.89 3.81
CA VAL A 21 -9.65 9.03 4.03
C VAL A 21 -9.93 9.18 5.52
N ARG A 22 -9.81 10.40 6.02
CA ARG A 22 -10.11 10.80 7.39
C ARG A 22 -11.02 12.03 7.37
N ILE A 23 -11.89 12.16 8.37
CA ILE A 23 -12.60 13.42 8.60
C ILE A 23 -11.68 14.35 9.40
N ASP A 24 -11.33 15.48 8.81
CA ASP A 24 -10.58 16.50 9.52
C ASP A 24 -11.46 17.19 10.57
N THR A 25 -11.10 17.08 11.84
CA THR A 25 -11.95 17.54 12.96
C THR A 25 -12.01 19.07 13.09
N LYS A 26 -11.09 19.80 12.46
CA LYS A 26 -11.08 21.28 12.47
C LYS A 26 -11.98 21.84 11.39
N THR A 27 -11.91 21.27 10.20
CA THR A 27 -12.61 21.77 9.00
C THR A 27 -13.86 20.97 8.63
N MET A 28 -14.07 19.81 9.27
CA MET A 28 -15.09 18.82 8.95
C MET A 28 -15.04 18.33 7.50
N LYS A 29 -13.88 18.46 6.84
CA LYS A 29 -13.66 18.03 5.46
C LYS A 29 -13.07 16.63 5.41
N HIS A 30 -13.43 15.90 4.38
CA HIS A 30 -12.79 14.63 4.06
C HIS A 30 -11.42 14.92 3.44
N VAL A 31 -10.38 14.47 4.13
CA VAL A 31 -8.98 14.61 3.69
C VAL A 31 -8.37 13.24 3.49
N LEU A 32 -7.42 13.16 2.58
CA LEU A 32 -6.64 11.97 2.31
C LEU A 32 -5.28 12.08 3.02
N ASP A 33 -5.13 11.37 4.13
CA ASP A 33 -3.80 11.09 4.68
C ASP A 33 -3.12 10.17 3.66
N ASN A 34 -2.08 10.65 2.98
CA ASN A 34 -1.52 10.00 1.79
C ASN A 34 -0.01 9.70 1.94
N SER A 35 0.55 8.98 0.97
CA SER A 35 1.95 8.56 0.98
C SER A 35 2.95 9.64 0.54
N THR A 36 2.49 10.80 0.07
CA THR A 36 3.41 11.88 -0.31
C THR A 36 4.04 12.54 0.92
N PRO A 37 5.31 12.96 0.85
CA PRO A 37 6.03 13.51 2.01
C PRO A 37 5.65 14.96 2.35
N ILE A 38 4.57 15.50 1.76
CA ILE A 38 4.15 16.91 1.94
C ILE A 38 2.90 17.05 2.82
N GLY A 39 2.25 15.95 3.20
CA GLY A 39 1.11 15.95 4.12
C GLY A 39 -0.23 15.66 3.44
N PRO A 40 -1.34 15.76 4.20
CA PRO A 40 -2.67 15.35 3.75
C PRO A 40 -3.21 16.19 2.59
N PHE A 41 -4.08 15.58 1.78
CA PHE A 41 -4.73 16.24 0.64
C PHE A 41 -6.23 16.42 0.87
N TYR A 42 -6.73 17.62 0.61
CA TYR A 42 -8.15 17.89 0.45
C TYR A 42 -8.50 18.00 -1.02
N SER A 43 -9.64 17.43 -1.41
CA SER A 43 -10.27 17.66 -2.70
C SER A 43 -11.78 17.52 -2.53
N PRO A 44 -12.61 18.35 -3.21
CA PRO A 44 -14.07 18.17 -3.21
C PRO A 44 -14.50 16.75 -3.61
N SER A 45 -13.69 16.07 -4.45
CA SER A 45 -13.89 14.68 -4.87
C SER A 45 -13.92 13.66 -3.72
N PHE A 46 -13.46 14.02 -2.51
CA PHE A 46 -13.47 13.15 -1.32
C PHE A 46 -14.71 13.29 -0.45
N LYS A 47 -15.58 14.30 -0.68
CA LYS A 47 -16.70 14.66 0.23
C LYS A 47 -17.63 13.49 0.61
N ASN A 48 -17.83 12.53 -0.30
CA ASN A 48 -18.73 11.38 -0.09
C ASN A 48 -17.98 10.05 0.10
N VAL A 49 -16.65 10.08 0.23
CA VAL A 49 -15.86 8.88 0.49
C VAL A 49 -15.88 8.60 1.98
N LYS A 50 -16.22 7.37 2.37
CA LYS A 50 -16.33 6.97 3.78
C LYS A 50 -14.99 7.18 4.51
N GLU A 51 -15.06 7.63 5.76
CA GLU A 51 -13.90 7.61 6.65
C GLU A 51 -13.33 6.19 6.79
N GLY A 52 -12.00 6.08 6.73
CA GLY A 52 -11.27 4.82 6.75
C GLY A 52 -11.14 4.13 5.38
N ALA A 53 -11.79 4.65 4.32
CA ALA A 53 -11.63 4.11 2.98
C ALA A 53 -10.19 4.30 2.47
N CYS A 54 -9.64 3.25 1.88
CA CYS A 54 -8.35 3.29 1.20
C CYS A 54 -8.55 3.68 -0.26
N ILE A 55 -7.81 4.67 -0.76
CA ILE A 55 -7.93 5.12 -2.15
C ILE A 55 -6.58 5.21 -2.85
N VAL A 56 -6.61 5.04 -4.17
CA VAL A 56 -5.59 5.52 -5.10
C VAL A 56 -6.16 6.71 -5.86
N ALA A 57 -5.36 7.77 -6.05
CA ALA A 57 -5.82 8.98 -6.71
C ALA A 57 -4.71 9.62 -7.56
N TYR A 58 -5.07 10.08 -8.75
CA TYR A 58 -4.23 10.96 -9.56
C TYR A 58 -4.55 12.42 -9.21
N PHE A 59 -3.55 13.15 -8.72
CA PHE A 59 -3.69 14.52 -8.22
C PHE A 59 -2.88 15.52 -9.03
N ASN A 60 -3.32 16.79 -8.97
CA ASN A 60 -2.55 17.95 -9.37
C ASN A 60 -2.60 18.96 -8.22
N LEU A 61 -1.43 19.39 -7.78
CA LEU A 61 -1.22 20.39 -6.74
C LEU A 61 -0.59 21.63 -7.38
N ASN A 62 -1.23 22.78 -7.19
CA ASN A 62 -0.66 24.09 -7.51
C ASN A 62 -0.25 24.76 -6.19
N TYR A 63 1.06 24.94 -5.96
CA TYR A 63 1.57 25.56 -4.75
C TYR A 63 1.31 27.08 -4.71
N ASP A 64 1.11 27.71 -5.86
CA ASP A 64 0.87 29.16 -5.96
C ASP A 64 -0.62 29.52 -5.74
N ALA A 65 -1.49 28.52 -5.61
CA ALA A 65 -2.91 28.74 -5.35
C ALA A 65 -3.11 29.35 -3.93
N PRO A 66 -3.96 30.38 -3.74
CA PRO A 66 -4.16 31.03 -2.44
C PRO A 66 -4.52 30.05 -1.31
N GLU A 67 -5.29 29.01 -1.60
CA GLU A 67 -5.68 27.95 -0.67
C GLU A 67 -4.51 27.03 -0.24
N ASN A 68 -3.38 27.10 -0.95
CA ASN A 68 -2.15 26.36 -0.69
C ASN A 68 -1.00 27.24 -0.19
N ALA A 69 -1.27 28.53 0.08
CA ALA A 69 -0.31 29.40 0.74
C ALA A 69 0.13 28.79 2.10
N SER A 70 1.41 28.92 2.45
CA SER A 70 2.00 28.22 3.59
C SER A 70 1.28 28.45 4.92
N ASN A 71 0.76 29.66 5.16
CA ASN A 71 -0.03 30.00 6.34
C ASN A 71 -1.41 29.31 6.34
N VAL A 72 -2.03 29.15 5.18
CA VAL A 72 -3.32 28.46 5.01
C VAL A 72 -3.13 26.96 5.23
N VAL A 73 -2.11 26.36 4.61
CA VAL A 73 -1.77 24.94 4.81
C VAL A 73 -1.43 24.65 6.27
N LYS A 74 -0.64 25.51 6.92
CA LYS A 74 -0.34 25.37 8.36
C LYS A 74 -1.59 25.45 9.24
N THR A 75 -2.56 26.28 8.86
CA THR A 75 -3.83 26.44 9.59
C THR A 75 -4.74 25.24 9.39
N ASN A 76 -4.91 24.81 8.14
CA ASN A 76 -5.82 23.74 7.74
C ASN A 76 -5.25 22.34 8.02
N GLY A 77 -3.93 22.18 7.98
CA GLY A 77 -3.25 20.89 8.09
C GLY A 77 -3.26 20.04 6.82
N TYR A 78 -3.61 20.60 5.66
CA TYR A 78 -3.67 19.89 4.38
C TYR A 78 -3.40 20.83 3.19
N TYR A 79 -3.01 20.25 2.07
CA TYR A 79 -2.98 20.90 0.76
C TYR A 79 -4.28 20.63 -0.01
N THR A 80 -4.79 21.62 -0.73
CA THR A 80 -5.90 21.44 -1.68
C THR A 80 -5.38 20.99 -3.04
N VAL A 81 -5.93 19.89 -3.55
CA VAL A 81 -5.54 19.30 -4.84
C VAL A 81 -6.74 19.08 -5.76
N THR A 82 -6.48 19.11 -7.06
CA THR A 82 -7.44 18.66 -8.08
C THR A 82 -7.23 17.17 -8.34
N VAL A 83 -8.24 16.36 -8.08
CA VAL A 83 -8.23 14.92 -8.36
C VAL A 83 -8.92 14.66 -9.70
N ARG A 84 -8.19 14.12 -10.66
CA ARG A 84 -8.76 13.76 -11.98
C ARG A 84 -9.41 12.39 -11.96
N GLU A 85 -8.76 11.45 -11.32
CA GLU A 85 -9.19 10.05 -11.23
C GLU A 85 -8.93 9.53 -9.82
N LYS A 86 -9.86 8.71 -9.30
CA LYS A 86 -9.69 7.98 -8.05
C LYS A 86 -10.40 6.64 -8.09
N ALA A 87 -9.88 5.68 -7.34
CA ALA A 87 -10.56 4.43 -7.05
C ALA A 87 -10.45 4.10 -5.56
N GLU A 88 -11.53 3.58 -4.99
CA GLU A 88 -11.50 2.93 -3.68
C GLU A 88 -10.90 1.53 -3.85
N LEU A 89 -9.99 1.18 -2.94
CA LEU A 89 -9.28 -0.09 -2.96
C LEU A 89 -9.92 -1.05 -1.97
N ASP A 90 -9.92 -2.33 -2.30
CA ASP A 90 -10.31 -3.36 -1.34
C ASP A 90 -9.31 -3.37 -0.17
N GLN A 91 -9.87 -3.50 1.04
CA GLN A 91 -9.14 -3.49 2.30
C GLN A 91 -9.13 -4.90 2.88
N TYR A 92 -7.94 -5.38 3.23
CA TYR A 92 -7.71 -6.68 3.86
C TYR A 92 -6.89 -6.51 5.13
N THR A 93 -6.86 -7.54 5.97
CA THR A 93 -6.02 -7.58 7.18
C THR A 93 -5.00 -8.70 7.01
N ILE A 94 -3.76 -8.46 7.45
CA ILE A 94 -2.76 -9.52 7.49
C ILE A 94 -3.16 -10.58 8.52
N MET A 95 -3.02 -11.86 8.20
CA MET A 95 -3.40 -12.96 9.09
C MET A 95 -2.22 -13.89 9.39
N LYS A 96 -2.16 -14.40 10.62
CA LYS A 96 -1.30 -15.55 10.94
C LYS A 96 -1.84 -16.78 10.23
N PHE A 97 -0.97 -17.75 9.92
CA PHE A 97 -1.40 -19.06 9.42
C PHE A 97 -2.37 -19.79 10.37
N THR A 98 -2.31 -19.47 11.66
CA THR A 98 -3.18 -20.05 12.69
C THR A 98 -4.49 -19.29 12.90
N ASP A 99 -4.69 -18.15 12.25
CA ASP A 99 -5.92 -17.38 12.39
C ASP A 99 -7.07 -18.10 11.65
N THR A 100 -8.28 -17.96 12.20
CA THR A 100 -9.48 -18.51 11.56
C THR A 100 -9.71 -17.82 10.20
N GLY A 101 -9.80 -18.61 9.12
CA GLY A 101 -9.97 -18.10 7.76
C GLY A 101 -8.66 -17.85 7.00
N ALA A 102 -7.50 -18.01 7.65
CA ALA A 102 -6.23 -18.02 6.95
C ALA A 102 -6.12 -19.26 6.04
N PRO A 103 -5.70 -19.10 4.78
CA PRO A 103 -5.58 -20.21 3.86
C PRO A 103 -4.37 -21.10 4.19
N ASP A 104 -4.58 -22.41 4.24
CA ASP A 104 -3.52 -23.41 4.38
C ASP A 104 -2.56 -23.34 3.18
N THR A 105 -1.31 -22.95 3.41
CA THR A 105 -0.31 -22.74 2.35
C THR A 105 0.11 -24.03 1.64
N ALA A 106 -0.20 -25.21 2.21
CA ALA A 106 0.02 -26.51 1.57
C ALA A 106 -1.15 -26.94 0.66
N LYS A 107 -2.31 -26.27 0.73
CA LYS A 107 -3.51 -26.63 -0.04
C LYS A 107 -3.89 -25.53 -1.01
N MET A 108 -4.23 -25.90 -2.24
CA MET A 108 -4.75 -24.97 -3.25
C MET A 108 -6.11 -24.40 -2.83
N LEU A 109 -6.32 -23.09 -3.06
CA LEU A 109 -7.63 -22.46 -2.93
C LEU A 109 -8.54 -22.90 -4.08
N GLU A 110 -9.83 -22.95 -3.81
CA GLU A 110 -10.82 -23.00 -4.89
C GLU A 110 -10.64 -21.78 -5.80
N LYS A 111 -10.46 -22.02 -7.10
CA LYS A 111 -10.22 -20.99 -8.13
C LYS A 111 -9.06 -20.05 -7.77
N GLU A 112 -7.93 -20.63 -7.34
CA GLU A 112 -6.69 -19.90 -7.09
C GLU A 112 -6.25 -19.11 -8.34
N VAL A 113 -5.83 -17.87 -8.12
CA VAL A 113 -5.26 -16.99 -9.13
C VAL A 113 -3.75 -16.96 -8.96
N ALA A 114 -3.01 -17.31 -10.01
CA ALA A 114 -1.56 -17.22 -10.04
C ALA A 114 -1.12 -15.76 -10.25
N LEU A 115 -0.11 -15.32 -9.49
CA LEU A 115 0.49 -13.99 -9.63
C LEU A 115 1.72 -14.05 -10.54
N VAL A 116 1.85 -13.07 -11.41
CA VAL A 116 2.98 -12.97 -12.35
C VAL A 116 4.04 -12.12 -11.68
N ASN A 117 5.22 -12.71 -11.45
CA ASN A 117 6.36 -12.17 -10.70
C ASN A 117 6.34 -10.64 -10.53
N PRO A 118 5.64 -10.13 -9.51
CA PRO A 118 5.58 -8.70 -9.33
C PRO A 118 6.89 -8.33 -8.68
N ASN A 119 7.60 -7.36 -9.26
CA ASN A 119 8.26 -6.39 -8.40
C ASN A 119 7.13 -5.74 -7.60
N TYR A 120 6.75 -6.35 -6.47
CA TYR A 120 5.61 -5.93 -5.65
C TYR A 120 5.77 -4.43 -5.39
N GLN A 121 4.93 -3.64 -6.04
CA GLN A 121 5.04 -2.20 -5.97
C GLN A 121 4.38 -1.79 -4.67
N ILE A 122 5.21 -1.55 -3.65
CA ILE A 122 4.75 -0.84 -2.46
C ILE A 122 4.41 0.57 -2.90
N LEU A 123 3.11 0.87 -2.97
CA LEU A 123 2.58 2.17 -3.37
C LEU A 123 2.64 3.16 -2.21
N GLY A 124 2.69 2.66 -0.96
CA GLY A 124 2.87 3.46 0.24
C GLY A 124 2.48 2.71 1.52
N TYR A 125 2.87 3.27 2.67
CA TYR A 125 2.43 2.83 4.00
C TYR A 125 1.82 4.00 4.75
N VAL A 126 0.50 3.97 4.96
CA VAL A 126 -0.26 5.10 5.50
C VAL A 126 -1.28 4.60 6.51
N LYS A 127 -1.29 5.20 7.72
CA LYS A 127 -2.26 4.91 8.79
C LYS A 127 -2.45 3.40 9.08
N GLY A 128 -1.35 2.62 9.05
CA GLY A 128 -1.36 1.18 9.31
C GLY A 128 -1.61 0.30 8.08
N TYR A 129 -2.03 0.89 6.97
CA TYR A 129 -2.24 0.18 5.72
C TYR A 129 -0.99 0.21 4.84
N LEU A 130 -0.55 -0.96 4.40
CA LEU A 130 0.42 -1.13 3.33
C LEU A 130 -0.33 -1.31 2.00
N PHE A 131 -0.08 -0.41 1.06
CA PHE A 131 -0.71 -0.41 -0.25
C PHE A 131 0.21 -1.14 -1.23
N ILE A 132 -0.32 -2.17 -1.88
CA ILE A 132 0.47 -3.08 -2.71
C ILE A 132 -0.21 -3.23 -4.07
N GLY A 133 0.56 -3.02 -5.13
CA GLY A 133 0.19 -3.44 -6.48
C GLY A 133 0.58 -4.91 -6.72
N HIS A 134 -0.39 -5.71 -7.14
CA HIS A 134 -0.22 -7.10 -7.53
C HIS A 134 -0.27 -7.23 -9.06
N ALA A 135 0.78 -7.77 -9.66
CA ALA A 135 0.80 -8.09 -11.07
C ALA A 135 0.23 -9.50 -11.31
N LEU A 136 -0.70 -9.60 -12.24
CA LEU A 136 -1.36 -10.85 -12.61
C LEU A 136 -1.96 -10.75 -14.00
N LYS A 137 -2.31 -11.90 -14.56
CA LYS A 137 -3.01 -11.98 -15.84
C LYS A 137 -4.43 -12.50 -15.62
N GLN A 138 -5.43 -11.69 -15.97
CA GLN A 138 -6.83 -12.03 -15.78
C GLN A 138 -7.77 -11.17 -16.64
N PRO A 139 -9.08 -11.50 -16.76
CA PRO A 139 -10.06 -10.62 -17.38
C PRO A 139 -10.19 -9.29 -16.63
N THR A 140 -10.31 -8.17 -17.34
CA THR A 140 -10.39 -6.82 -16.73
C THR A 140 -11.62 -6.62 -15.82
N ASP A 141 -12.66 -7.42 -16.01
CA ASP A 141 -13.91 -7.42 -15.25
C ASP A 141 -13.94 -8.47 -14.12
N GLN A 142 -12.91 -9.31 -13.98
CA GLN A 142 -12.78 -10.23 -12.86
C GLN A 142 -12.51 -9.48 -11.55
N LYS A 143 -13.05 -10.01 -10.45
CA LYS A 143 -12.74 -9.59 -9.07
C LYS A 143 -12.22 -10.76 -8.27
N ASP A 144 -11.26 -10.49 -7.40
CA ASP A 144 -10.58 -11.52 -6.60
C ASP A 144 -10.68 -11.21 -5.12
N TYR A 145 -10.64 -12.27 -4.32
CA TYR A 145 -10.40 -12.21 -2.88
C TYR A 145 -8.91 -12.40 -2.63
N TRP A 146 -8.32 -11.52 -1.83
CA TRP A 146 -6.89 -11.53 -1.53
C TRP A 146 -6.59 -11.95 -0.10
N PHE A 147 -5.43 -12.56 0.09
CA PHE A 147 -4.91 -12.98 1.37
C PHE A 147 -3.46 -12.50 1.49
N LEU A 148 -3.14 -11.81 2.58
CA LEU A 148 -1.78 -11.57 3.03
C LEU A 148 -1.60 -12.28 4.36
N THR A 149 -0.65 -13.19 4.42
CA THR A 149 -0.48 -14.08 5.59
C THR A 149 0.97 -14.22 6.01
N TYR A 150 1.21 -14.70 7.22
CA TYR A 150 2.55 -14.94 7.74
C TYR A 150 2.60 -16.12 8.72
N ASN A 151 3.78 -16.71 8.84
CA ASN A 151 4.08 -17.70 9.87
C ASN A 151 4.68 -16.99 11.10
N ALA A 152 3.94 -16.94 12.21
CA ALA A 152 4.41 -16.29 13.43
C ALA A 152 5.66 -16.96 14.03
N ASP A 153 5.81 -18.28 13.88
CA ASP A 153 6.93 -19.05 14.44
C ASP A 153 8.21 -18.93 13.61
N ASN A 154 8.08 -18.47 12.36
CA ASN A 154 9.20 -18.34 11.43
C ASN A 154 8.99 -17.09 10.54
N MET A 155 8.81 -15.96 11.21
CA MET A 155 8.45 -14.71 10.59
C MET A 155 9.62 -14.03 9.87
N VAL A 156 10.86 -14.39 10.20
CA VAL A 156 12.07 -13.68 9.77
C VAL A 156 13.17 -14.64 9.33
N LYS A 157 13.87 -14.26 8.26
CA LYS A 157 15.07 -14.91 7.72
C LYS A 157 16.23 -13.94 7.72
N GLU A 158 17.44 -14.48 7.90
CA GLU A 158 18.67 -13.74 7.73
C GLU A 158 19.34 -14.17 6.43
N GLU A 159 19.58 -13.21 5.53
CA GLU A 159 20.21 -13.45 4.24
C GLU A 159 21.17 -12.31 3.93
N GLY A 160 22.45 -12.62 3.72
CA GLY A 160 23.47 -11.59 3.43
C GLY A 160 23.63 -10.53 4.53
N GLY A 161 23.38 -10.89 5.79
CA GLY A 161 23.41 -9.97 6.94
C GLY A 161 22.17 -9.06 7.06
N GLU A 162 21.14 -9.28 6.25
CA GLU A 162 19.88 -8.54 6.32
C GLU A 162 18.77 -9.38 6.94
N ARG A 163 17.88 -8.68 7.65
CA ARG A 163 16.72 -9.25 8.34
C ARG A 163 15.48 -9.08 7.46
N ILE A 164 14.94 -10.20 6.98
CA ILE A 164 13.89 -10.23 5.96
C ILE A 164 12.67 -10.96 6.52
N TYR A 165 11.55 -10.25 6.59
CA TYR A 165 10.30 -10.71 7.15
C TYR A 165 9.40 -11.25 6.03
N ASP A 166 9.12 -12.55 6.07
CA ASP A 166 8.40 -13.26 5.01
C ASP A 166 6.88 -13.16 5.22
N VAL A 167 6.19 -12.69 4.18
CA VAL A 167 4.73 -12.72 4.06
C VAL A 167 4.32 -13.49 2.81
N PHE A 168 3.09 -13.99 2.78
CA PHE A 168 2.56 -14.89 1.77
C PHE A 168 1.30 -14.28 1.16
N VAL A 169 1.33 -14.03 -0.14
CA VAL A 169 0.24 -13.47 -0.92
C VAL A 169 -0.47 -14.57 -1.69
N ARG A 170 -1.79 -14.62 -1.59
CA ARG A 170 -2.65 -15.51 -2.38
C ARG A 170 -3.89 -14.77 -2.84
N ALA A 171 -4.47 -15.25 -3.94
CA ALA A 171 -5.71 -14.71 -4.46
C ALA A 171 -6.60 -15.85 -4.98
N LYS A 172 -7.92 -15.64 -4.91
CA LYS A 172 -8.89 -16.51 -5.56
C LYS A 172 -10.00 -15.71 -6.22
N VAL A 173 -10.58 -16.26 -7.28
CA VAL A 173 -11.69 -15.59 -7.99
C VAL A 173 -12.88 -15.40 -7.05
N LYS A 174 -13.30 -14.14 -6.87
CA LYS A 174 -14.53 -13.74 -6.17
C LYS A 174 -15.70 -13.66 -7.14
N THR A 175 -15.49 -12.99 -8.27
CA THR A 175 -16.47 -12.84 -9.34
C THR A 175 -15.76 -13.13 -10.66
N PRO A 176 -16.16 -14.17 -11.41
CA PRO A 176 -15.51 -14.52 -12.65
C PRO A 176 -15.71 -13.40 -13.68
N GLY A 177 -14.64 -13.07 -14.41
CA GLY A 177 -14.73 -12.16 -15.55
C GLY A 177 -15.24 -12.87 -16.80
N THR A 178 -15.70 -12.07 -17.76
CA THR A 178 -16.23 -12.53 -19.05
C THR A 178 -15.39 -12.10 -20.24
N LYS A 179 -14.44 -11.19 -20.03
CA LYS A 179 -13.56 -10.65 -21.07
C LYS A 179 -12.31 -11.53 -21.26
N SER A 180 -11.56 -11.24 -22.31
CA SER A 180 -10.24 -11.83 -22.52
C SER A 180 -9.27 -11.42 -21.41
N GLU A 181 -8.37 -12.34 -21.07
CA GLU A 181 -7.30 -12.06 -20.12
C GLU A 181 -6.29 -11.04 -20.68
N THR A 182 -5.83 -10.16 -19.80
CA THR A 182 -4.73 -9.22 -20.06
C THR A 182 -3.85 -9.12 -18.82
N ASP A 183 -2.62 -8.65 -18.99
CA ASP A 183 -1.78 -8.27 -17.86
C ASP A 183 -2.40 -7.07 -17.14
N MET A 184 -2.48 -7.19 -15.81
CA MET A 184 -3.16 -6.26 -14.93
C MET A 184 -2.28 -5.96 -13.71
N MET A 185 -2.46 -4.75 -13.17
CA MET A 185 -1.98 -4.38 -11.84
C MET A 185 -3.19 -4.11 -10.96
N VAL A 186 -3.42 -4.95 -9.95
CA VAL A 186 -4.51 -4.77 -8.98
C VAL A 186 -3.92 -4.25 -7.69
N ALA A 187 -4.36 -3.07 -7.25
CA ALA A 187 -3.93 -2.47 -5.99
C ALA A 187 -4.89 -2.83 -4.85
N ASN A 188 -4.33 -3.25 -3.71
CA ASN A 188 -5.07 -3.51 -2.48
C ASN A 188 -4.39 -2.80 -1.30
N ALA A 189 -5.16 -2.58 -0.23
CA ALA A 189 -4.65 -2.04 1.03
C ALA A 189 -4.73 -3.09 2.14
N TYR A 190 -3.61 -3.36 2.80
CA TYR A 190 -3.52 -4.36 3.87
C TYR A 190 -3.26 -3.68 5.21
N GLN A 191 -4.19 -3.80 6.15
CA GLN A 191 -3.95 -3.44 7.55
C GLN A 191 -2.87 -4.37 8.10
N ILE A 192 -1.68 -3.84 8.31
CA ILE A 192 -0.46 -4.59 8.66
C ILE A 192 0.30 -3.95 9.83
N LYS A 193 -0.24 -2.90 10.44
CA LYS A 193 0.42 -2.13 11.51
C LYS A 193 1.04 -3.04 12.58
N ASP A 194 0.24 -3.91 13.18
CA ASP A 194 0.67 -4.73 14.31
C ASP A 194 1.80 -5.70 13.93
N TYR A 195 1.76 -6.23 12.70
CA TYR A 195 2.84 -7.07 12.15
C TYR A 195 4.14 -6.29 11.99
N LEU A 196 4.09 -5.10 11.37
CA LEU A 196 5.27 -4.25 11.19
C LEU A 196 5.83 -3.73 12.51
N GLU A 197 4.96 -3.39 13.47
CA GLU A 197 5.39 -2.99 14.81
C GLU A 197 6.03 -4.15 15.59
N THR A 198 5.50 -5.36 15.46
CA THR A 198 6.09 -6.56 16.07
C THR A 198 7.49 -6.80 15.52
N ALA A 199 7.65 -6.75 14.19
CA ALA A 199 8.94 -6.82 13.53
C ALA A 199 9.88 -5.70 14.01
N ALA A 200 9.40 -4.45 14.02
CA ALA A 200 10.20 -3.31 14.46
C ALA A 200 10.68 -3.43 15.91
N ARG A 201 9.85 -3.95 16.82
CA ARG A 201 10.25 -4.17 18.22
C ARG A 201 11.28 -5.29 18.36
N ASP A 202 11.11 -6.38 17.62
CA ASP A 202 12.09 -7.47 17.60
C ASP A 202 13.45 -6.97 17.10
N GLU A 203 13.46 -6.21 16.00
CA GLU A 203 14.68 -5.64 15.43
C GLU A 203 15.31 -4.57 16.34
N GLN A 204 14.50 -3.71 16.96
CA GLN A 204 14.98 -2.75 17.96
C GLN A 204 15.68 -3.44 19.13
N SER A 205 15.12 -4.55 19.63
CA SER A 205 15.70 -5.32 20.73
C SER A 205 17.06 -5.94 20.40
N LYS A 206 17.34 -6.12 19.10
CA LYS A 206 18.60 -6.64 18.55
C LYS A 206 19.55 -5.53 18.11
N GLY A 207 19.19 -4.26 18.31
CA GLY A 207 19.99 -3.09 17.90
C GLY A 207 19.91 -2.76 16.41
N ASN A 208 19.01 -3.38 15.65
CA ASN A 208 18.81 -3.10 14.24
C ASN A 208 17.93 -1.86 14.04
N THR A 209 18.28 -1.03 13.05
CA THR A 209 17.53 0.20 12.72
C THR A 209 16.57 0.02 11.54
N ARG A 210 16.67 -1.11 10.83
CA ARG A 210 15.87 -1.40 9.65
C ARG A 210 15.71 -2.90 9.41
N PHE A 211 14.67 -3.24 8.68
CA PHE A 211 14.45 -4.58 8.13
C PHE A 211 13.79 -4.51 6.76
N TYR A 212 13.61 -5.65 6.12
CA TYR A 212 12.95 -5.76 4.82
C TYR A 212 11.75 -6.70 4.92
N LEU A 213 10.79 -6.54 4.01
CA LEU A 213 9.76 -7.55 3.76
C LEU A 213 10.13 -8.39 2.56
N ARG A 214 9.53 -9.58 2.47
CA ARG A 214 9.52 -10.36 1.25
C ARG A 214 8.16 -10.99 1.03
N PHE A 215 7.67 -10.89 -0.19
CA PHE A 215 6.39 -11.46 -0.60
C PHE A 215 6.63 -12.80 -1.31
N ASN A 216 6.14 -13.87 -0.70
CA ASN A 216 6.08 -15.21 -1.26
C ASN A 216 4.70 -15.41 -1.87
N TYR A 217 4.60 -16.05 -3.05
CA TYR A 217 3.33 -16.10 -3.78
C TYR A 217 3.20 -17.33 -4.66
N VAL A 218 1.96 -17.68 -4.99
CA VAL A 218 1.66 -18.71 -5.99
C VAL A 218 1.92 -18.13 -7.38
N SER A 219 2.98 -18.58 -8.05
CA SER A 219 3.36 -18.12 -9.39
C SER A 219 2.74 -18.94 -10.51
N SER A 220 2.27 -20.14 -10.20
CA SER A 220 1.62 -21.03 -11.17
C SER A 220 0.72 -22.03 -10.45
N VAL A 221 -0.38 -22.37 -11.10
CA VAL A 221 -1.30 -23.44 -10.70
C VAL A 221 -1.40 -24.40 -11.89
N LYS A 222 -0.88 -25.61 -11.75
CA LYS A 222 -0.90 -26.66 -12.79
C LYS A 222 -1.21 -28.01 -12.17
N ASP A 223 -2.12 -28.77 -12.78
CA ASP A 223 -2.49 -30.12 -12.34
C ASP A 223 -2.84 -30.19 -10.84
N SER A 224 -3.56 -29.17 -10.33
CA SER A 224 -3.90 -28.99 -8.92
C SER A 224 -2.70 -28.86 -7.95
N LYS A 225 -1.51 -28.53 -8.48
CA LYS A 225 -0.30 -28.26 -7.70
C LYS A 225 0.05 -26.78 -7.76
N LEU A 226 0.39 -26.24 -6.59
CA LEU A 226 0.91 -24.89 -6.44
C LEU A 226 2.40 -24.87 -6.72
N THR A 227 2.85 -23.92 -7.54
CA THR A 227 4.25 -23.50 -7.56
C THR A 227 4.38 -22.19 -6.80
N TRP A 228 5.17 -22.21 -5.74
CA TRP A 228 5.50 -21.01 -4.98
C TRP A 228 6.74 -20.36 -5.57
N ALA A 229 6.69 -19.04 -5.73
CA ALA A 229 7.84 -18.21 -6.01
C ALA A 229 8.13 -17.29 -4.83
N LYS A 230 9.39 -16.90 -4.75
CA LYS A 230 9.95 -16.04 -3.73
C LYS A 230 10.27 -14.70 -4.37
N GLY A 231 9.63 -13.62 -3.91
CA GLY A 231 9.91 -12.28 -4.39
C GLY A 231 11.27 -11.75 -3.92
N GLU A 232 11.69 -10.64 -4.52
CA GLU A 232 12.81 -9.87 -4.01
C GLU A 232 12.48 -9.24 -2.64
N LYS A 233 13.51 -8.87 -1.89
CA LYS A 233 13.32 -8.10 -0.64
C LYS A 233 12.82 -6.70 -0.98
N VAL A 234 11.92 -6.16 -0.17
CA VAL A 234 11.35 -4.82 -0.34
C VAL A 234 11.55 -4.00 0.93
N GLY A 235 11.93 -2.74 0.78
CA GLY A 235 12.29 -1.84 1.87
C GLY A 235 13.55 -1.02 1.53
N PRO A 236 14.30 -0.55 2.54
CA PRO A 236 14.18 -0.88 3.96
C PRO A 236 12.97 -0.22 4.64
N PHE A 237 12.45 -0.90 5.66
CA PHE A 237 11.52 -0.33 6.64
C PHE A 237 12.32 0.19 7.83
N ASP A 238 12.18 1.47 8.13
CA ASP A 238 12.85 2.12 9.26
C ASP A 238 12.12 1.81 10.58
N VAL A 239 12.84 1.24 11.53
CA VAL A 239 12.31 0.80 12.83
C VAL A 239 11.75 1.99 13.62
N LYS A 240 12.48 3.09 13.65
CA LYS A 240 12.08 4.28 14.41
C LYS A 240 10.79 4.88 13.86
N SER A 241 10.67 5.02 12.54
CA SER A 241 9.50 5.56 11.86
C SER A 241 8.24 4.73 12.09
N LEU A 242 8.36 3.41 12.22
CA LEU A 242 7.24 2.52 12.53
C LEU A 242 6.78 2.65 13.99
N LEU A 243 7.71 2.86 14.92
CA LEU A 243 7.41 2.97 16.35
C LEU A 243 7.03 4.39 16.80
N ASP A 244 7.53 5.44 16.12
CA ASP A 244 7.25 6.85 16.46
C ASP A 244 5.86 7.31 16.00
N LYS A 245 5.30 6.69 14.96
CA LYS A 245 3.91 6.92 14.49
C LYS A 245 2.83 6.52 15.52
N GLN A 246 3.23 6.12 16.73
CA GLN A 246 2.35 5.90 17.88
C GLN A 246 1.88 7.20 18.56
N LYS A 247 2.42 8.37 18.20
CA LYS A 247 2.12 9.65 18.87
C LYS A 247 1.16 10.60 18.12
N SER A 248 0.54 10.18 17.00
CA SER A 248 -0.33 11.05 16.18
C SER A 248 -1.67 10.44 15.81
#